data_AF-A0A7W1XRX1-F1
#
_entry.id   AF-A0A7W1XRX1-F1
#
_cell.length_a   1.000
_cell.length_b   1.000
_cell.length_c   1.000
_cell.angle_alpha   90.00
_cell.angle_beta   90.00
_cell.angle_gamma   90.00
#
_symmetry.space_group_name_H-M   'P 1'
#
loop_
_entity.id
_entity.type
_entity.pdbx_description
1 polymer ?
#
loop_
_entity_poly.entity_id
_entity_poly.type
_entity_poly.pdbx_seq_one_letter_code
_entity_poly.pdbx_strand_id
1 'polypeptide(L)'
;MMNIQSLLNSHWGSIVASLFAAGIIILLTVIGIVVARKIIVRLTTHSQLVKSTQQRVKTIQSILVNTITYVIIFIAFVSILAQFKINVSALLASAGVLGLAIGFGAKDLVTDIVSGFFMLLEDQVQVGEEVTVNGFSG
;
A
#
# COMPACT_ATOMS: atom_id res chain seq x y z
N MET A 1 11.17 -44.47 -29.19
CA MET A 1 10.19 -44.85 -28.15
C MET A 1 10.22 -43.81 -27.06
N MET A 2 9.12 -43.08 -26.86
CA MET A 2 9.02 -41.94 -25.95
C MET A 2 8.84 -42.46 -24.50
N ASN A 3 9.73 -42.05 -23.60
CA ASN A 3 9.87 -42.62 -22.27
C ASN A 3 8.84 -42.02 -21.30
N ILE A 4 7.92 -42.81 -20.77
CA ILE A 4 6.81 -42.35 -19.90
C ILE A 4 7.34 -41.78 -18.55
N GLN A 5 8.56 -42.16 -18.14
CA GLN A 5 9.21 -41.65 -16.94
C GLN A 5 9.65 -40.17 -17.03
N SER A 6 9.94 -39.62 -18.22
CA SER A 6 10.33 -38.20 -18.34
C SER A 6 9.14 -37.24 -18.23
N LEU A 7 7.93 -37.71 -18.56
CA LEU A 7 6.70 -36.93 -18.42
C LEU A 7 6.18 -36.90 -16.99
N LEU A 8 6.38 -37.98 -16.23
CA LEU A 8 5.99 -38.06 -14.82
C LEU A 8 6.96 -37.33 -13.88
N ASN A 9 8.27 -37.33 -14.14
CA ASN A 9 9.25 -36.74 -13.21
C ASN A 9 9.46 -35.22 -13.36
N SER A 10 9.14 -34.64 -14.53
CA SER A 10 9.37 -33.21 -14.83
C SER A 10 8.15 -32.31 -14.53
N HIS A 11 6.94 -32.77 -14.85
CA HIS A 11 5.73 -31.94 -14.72
C HIS A 11 5.07 -32.06 -13.35
N TRP A 12 5.13 -33.23 -12.69
CA TRP A 12 4.53 -33.38 -11.35
C TRP A 12 5.30 -32.63 -10.27
N GLY A 13 6.63 -32.62 -10.32
CA GLY A 13 7.45 -31.91 -9.33
C GLY A 13 7.25 -30.39 -9.37
N SER A 14 7.10 -29.80 -10.56
CA SER A 14 6.86 -28.36 -10.71
C SER A 14 5.46 -27.94 -10.25
N ILE A 15 4.44 -28.75 -10.49
CA ILE A 15 3.07 -28.48 -10.00
C ILE A 15 3.01 -28.51 -8.47
N VAL A 16 3.63 -29.52 -7.84
CA VAL A 16 3.69 -29.63 -6.38
C VAL A 16 4.49 -28.47 -5.76
N ALA A 17 5.61 -28.09 -6.38
CA ALA A 17 6.40 -26.95 -5.94
C ALA A 17 5.64 -25.61 -6.04
N SER A 18 4.92 -25.37 -7.15
CA SER A 18 4.10 -24.16 -7.32
C SER A 18 2.94 -24.08 -6.33
N LEU A 19 2.31 -25.22 -6.01
CA LEU A 19 1.26 -25.29 -4.97
C LEU A 19 1.82 -24.98 -3.58
N PHE A 20 3.00 -25.52 -3.24
CA PHE A 20 3.65 -25.25 -1.96
C PHE A 20 4.09 -23.78 -1.85
N ALA A 21 4.67 -23.23 -2.92
CA ALA A 21 5.04 -21.82 -3.00
C ALA A 21 3.82 -20.90 -2.87
N ALA A 22 2.71 -21.22 -3.56
CA ALA A 22 1.45 -20.50 -3.42
C ALA A 22 0.91 -20.55 -1.97
N GLY A 23 1.02 -21.71 -1.31
CA GLY A 23 0.66 -21.87 0.10
C GLY A 23 1.49 -20.96 1.02
N ILE A 24 2.80 -20.88 0.81
CA ILE A 24 3.70 -19.97 1.55
C ILE A 24 3.33 -18.50 1.29
N ILE A 25 3.06 -18.12 0.03
CA ILE A 25 2.68 -16.74 -0.31
C ILE A 25 1.37 -16.37 0.37
N ILE A 26 0.37 -17.26 0.37
CA ILE A 26 -0.90 -17.04 1.06
C ILE A 26 -0.67 -16.87 2.57
N LEU A 27 0.16 -17.73 3.18
CA LEU A 27 0.50 -17.63 4.59
C LEU A 27 1.15 -16.28 4.92
N LEU A 28 2.16 -15.85 4.15
CA LEU A 28 2.82 -14.56 4.31
C LEU A 28 1.85 -13.39 4.12
N THR A 29 0.93 -13.50 3.18
CA THR A 29 -0.09 -12.48 2.91
C THR A 29 -1.05 -12.35 4.10
N VAL A 30 -1.54 -13.47 4.64
CA VAL A 30 -2.40 -13.47 5.82
C VAL A 30 -1.67 -12.88 7.02
N ILE A 31 -0.42 -13.28 7.25
CA ILE A 31 0.43 -12.71 8.31
C ILE A 31 0.59 -11.19 8.11
N GLY A 32 0.91 -10.76 6.89
CA GLY A 32 1.06 -9.34 6.56
C GLY A 32 -0.21 -8.53 6.81
N ILE A 33 -1.37 -9.03 6.40
CA ILE A 33 -2.68 -8.38 6.65
C ILE A 33 -2.97 -8.30 8.15
N VAL A 34 -2.75 -9.38 8.90
CA VAL A 34 -3.00 -9.41 10.35
C VAL A 34 -2.06 -8.45 11.08
N VAL A 35 -0.78 -8.42 10.71
CA VAL A 35 0.22 -7.51 11.29
C VAL A 35 -0.13 -6.05 10.96
N ALA A 36 -0.44 -5.73 9.69
CA ALA A 36 -0.83 -4.39 9.28
C ALA A 36 -2.06 -3.90 10.05
N ARG A 37 -3.12 -4.72 10.14
CA ARG A 37 -4.31 -4.40 10.94
C ARG A 37 -3.96 -4.20 12.42
N LYS A 38 -3.13 -5.06 12.99
CA LYS A 38 -2.77 -5.02 14.42
C LYS A 38 -1.92 -3.79 14.76
N ILE A 39 -0.97 -3.41 13.91
CA ILE A 39 -0.13 -2.22 14.10
C ILE A 39 -1.01 -0.97 14.06
N ILE A 40 -1.84 -0.84 13.02
CA ILE A 40 -2.65 0.37 12.82
C ILE A 40 -3.74 0.51 13.88
N VAL A 41 -4.35 -0.60 14.34
CA VAL A 41 -5.33 -0.56 15.44
C VAL A 41 -4.69 -0.24 16.78
N ARG A 42 -3.47 -0.72 17.04
CA ARG A 42 -2.75 -0.42 18.28
C ARG A 42 -2.32 1.04 18.38
N LEU A 43 -1.89 1.65 17.28
CA LEU A 43 -1.45 3.06 17.29
C LEU A 43 -2.59 4.05 17.54
N THR A 44 -3.84 3.68 17.25
CA THR A 44 -4.99 4.59 17.42
C THR A 44 -5.70 4.46 18.78
N THR A 45 -5.47 3.37 19.53
CA THR A 45 -6.23 3.08 20.77
C THR A 45 -5.83 3.94 21.98
N HIS A 46 -4.75 4.73 21.91
CA HIS A 46 -4.23 5.47 23.06
C HIS A 46 -4.71 6.92 23.23
N SER A 47 -5.73 7.36 22.48
CA SER A 47 -6.10 8.77 22.48
C SER A 47 -7.45 9.04 23.18
N GLN A 48 -7.41 9.60 24.39
CA GLN A 48 -8.59 10.17 25.07
C GLN A 48 -9.01 11.51 24.43
N LEU A 49 -9.34 11.50 23.13
CA LEU A 49 -9.75 12.71 22.42
C LEU A 49 -11.26 12.96 22.56
N VAL A 50 -11.66 14.22 22.44
CA VAL A 50 -13.06 14.66 22.35
C VAL A 50 -13.81 13.83 21.28
N LYS A 51 -15.05 13.39 21.56
CA LYS A 51 -15.82 12.44 20.72
C LYS A 51 -15.85 12.79 19.22
N SER A 52 -15.85 14.08 18.87
CA SER A 52 -15.83 14.56 17.48
C SER A 52 -14.50 14.31 16.75
N THR A 53 -13.37 14.50 17.44
CA THR A 53 -12.03 14.20 16.90
C THR A 53 -11.82 12.70 16.73
N GLN A 54 -12.39 11.88 17.63
CA GLN A 54 -12.28 10.41 17.52
C GLN A 54 -12.92 9.84 16.25
N GLN A 55 -14.05 10.39 15.79
CA GLN A 55 -14.70 9.93 14.56
C GLN A 55 -13.84 10.19 13.32
N ARG A 56 -13.25 11.39 13.21
CA ARG A 56 -12.35 11.74 12.09
C ARG A 56 -11.10 10.85 12.07
N VAL A 57 -10.48 10.65 13.23
CA VAL A 57 -9.31 9.78 13.38
C VAL A 57 -9.64 8.35 12.98
N LYS A 58 -10.80 7.82 13.37
CA LYS A 58 -11.24 6.47 13.00
C LYS A 58 -11.46 6.29 11.49
N THR A 59 -11.99 7.31 10.82
CA THR A 59 -12.16 7.26 9.35
C THR A 59 -10.81 7.25 8.63
N ILE A 60 -9.88 8.13 9.02
CA ILE A 60 -8.53 8.17 8.45
C ILE A 60 -7.80 6.84 8.69
N GLN A 61 -7.90 6.32 9.90
CA GLN A 61 -7.35 5.02 10.26
C GLN A 61 -7.91 3.91 9.37
N SER A 62 -9.23 3.86 9.18
CA SER A 62 -9.86 2.85 8.33
C SER A 62 -9.40 2.96 6.87
N ILE A 63 -9.25 4.17 6.35
CA ILE A 63 -8.74 4.38 4.98
C ILE A 63 -7.31 3.85 4.87
N LEU A 64 -6.42 4.17 5.82
CA LEU A 64 -5.04 3.69 5.82
C LEU A 64 -4.94 2.15 5.90
N VAL A 65 -5.69 1.52 6.81
CA VAL A 65 -5.73 0.05 6.93
C VAL A 65 -6.18 -0.57 5.62
N ASN A 66 -7.26 -0.05 5.04
CA ASN A 66 -7.83 -0.62 3.83
C ASN A 66 -6.88 -0.46 2.64
N THR A 67 -6.28 0.73 2.46
CA THR A 67 -5.30 0.99 1.40
C THR A 67 -4.10 0.05 1.50
N ILE A 68 -3.49 -0.09 2.69
CA ILE A 68 -2.36 -1.02 2.90
C ILE A 68 -2.78 -2.46 2.65
N THR A 69 -3.97 -2.86 3.12
CA THR A 69 -4.50 -4.20 2.91
C THR A 69 -4.66 -4.50 1.41
N TYR A 70 -5.20 -3.57 0.63
CA TYR A 70 -5.36 -3.74 -0.82
C TYR A 70 -4.02 -3.85 -1.55
N VAL A 71 -3.02 -3.05 -1.17
CA VAL A 71 -1.67 -3.14 -1.74
C VAL A 71 -1.04 -4.52 -1.45
N ILE A 72 -1.13 -5.01 -0.22
CA ILE A 72 -0.61 -6.34 0.15
C ILE A 72 -1.31 -7.45 -0.66
N ILE A 73 -2.64 -7.40 -0.77
CA ILE A 73 -3.42 -8.36 -1.55
C ILE A 73 -3.01 -8.31 -3.03
N PHE A 74 -2.80 -7.12 -3.60
CA PHE A 74 -2.35 -6.96 -4.98
C PHE A 74 -0.98 -7.61 -5.21
N ILE A 75 0.01 -7.36 -4.34
CA ILE A 75 1.34 -7.96 -4.43
C ILE A 75 1.25 -9.49 -4.32
N ALA A 76 0.43 -9.99 -3.40
CA ALA A 76 0.21 -11.42 -3.22
C ALA A 76 -0.41 -12.05 -4.47
N PHE A 77 -1.42 -11.40 -5.04
CA PHE A 77 -2.07 -11.84 -6.27
C PHE A 77 -1.06 -11.95 -7.42
N VAL A 78 -0.28 -10.90 -7.69
CA VAL A 78 0.76 -10.91 -8.73
C VAL A 78 1.78 -12.02 -8.46
N SER A 79 2.20 -12.19 -7.21
CA SER A 79 3.18 -13.21 -6.81
C SER A 79 2.68 -14.64 -7.04
N ILE A 80 1.39 -14.89 -6.80
CA ILE A 80 0.74 -16.17 -7.10
C ILE A 80 0.73 -16.40 -8.62
N LEU A 81 0.32 -15.39 -9.41
CA LEU A 81 0.32 -15.49 -10.88
C LEU A 81 1.70 -15.81 -11.47
N ALA A 82 2.76 -15.26 -10.88
CA ALA A 82 4.14 -15.54 -11.30
C ALA A 82 4.50 -17.04 -11.17
N GLN A 83 3.99 -17.74 -10.14
CA GLN A 83 4.22 -19.18 -9.96
C GLN A 83 3.52 -20.05 -11.01
N PHE A 84 2.44 -19.54 -11.61
CA PHE A 84 1.72 -20.20 -12.70
C PHE A 84 2.31 -19.89 -14.09
N LYS A 85 3.52 -19.29 -14.13
CA LYS A 85 4.21 -18.87 -15.37
C LYS A 85 3.39 -17.90 -16.23
N ILE A 86 2.46 -17.17 -15.62
CA ILE A 86 1.75 -16.08 -16.29
C ILE A 86 2.73 -14.90 -16.40
N ASN A 87 2.68 -14.18 -17.52
CA ASN A 87 3.51 -13.00 -17.74
C ASN A 87 3.05 -11.85 -16.82
N VAL A 88 3.65 -11.80 -15.63
CA VAL A 88 3.43 -10.72 -14.66
C VAL A 88 4.06 -9.40 -15.08
N SER A 89 5.02 -9.39 -16.01
CA SER A 89 5.64 -8.15 -16.50
C SER A 89 4.63 -7.24 -17.17
N ALA A 90 3.71 -7.79 -17.98
CA ALA A 90 2.63 -7.03 -18.60
C ALA A 90 1.64 -6.47 -17.56
N LEU A 91 1.33 -7.26 -16.52
CA LEU A 91 0.45 -6.85 -15.43
C LEU A 91 1.08 -5.76 -14.56
N LEU A 92 2.37 -5.88 -14.27
CA LEU A 92 3.14 -4.86 -13.54
C LEU A 92 3.30 -3.58 -14.35
N ALA A 93 3.47 -3.69 -15.68
CA ALA A 93 3.51 -2.53 -16.56
C ALA A 93 2.19 -1.74 -16.53
N SER A 94 1.04 -2.41 -16.62
CA SER A 94 -0.26 -1.75 -16.54
C SER A 94 -0.56 -1.20 -15.15
N ALA A 95 -0.21 -1.94 -14.09
CA ALA A 95 -0.29 -1.46 -12.71
C ALA A 95 0.62 -0.24 -12.48
N GLY A 96 1.77 -0.18 -13.13
CA GLY A 96 2.67 0.97 -13.12
C GLY A 96 2.00 2.21 -13.71
N VAL A 97 1.37 2.10 -14.88
CA VAL A 97 0.63 3.22 -15.50
C VAL A 97 -0.53 3.68 -14.63
N LEU A 98 -1.30 2.75 -14.04
CA LEU A 98 -2.35 3.10 -13.07
C LEU A 98 -1.77 3.78 -11.82
N GLY A 99 -0.63 3.32 -11.32
CA GLY A 99 0.08 3.93 -10.21
C GLY A 99 0.51 5.37 -10.51
N LEU A 100 0.99 5.63 -11.74
CA LEU A 100 1.31 6.99 -12.20
C LEU A 100 0.07 7.87 -12.22
N ALA A 101 -1.07 7.38 -12.72
CA ALA A 101 -2.32 8.14 -12.73
C ALA A 101 -2.78 8.51 -11.31
N ILE A 102 -2.71 7.57 -10.36
CA ILE A 102 -3.01 7.82 -8.94
C ILE A 102 -2.02 8.84 -8.35
N GLY A 103 -0.72 8.69 -8.66
CA GLY A 103 0.33 9.59 -8.20
C GLY A 103 0.13 11.02 -8.71
N PHE A 104 -0.27 11.20 -9.97
CA PHE A 104 -0.63 12.51 -10.50
C PHE A 104 -1.90 13.08 -9.87
N GLY A 105 -2.89 12.24 -9.56
CA GLY A 105 -4.09 12.68 -8.82
C GLY A 105 -3.79 13.13 -7.39
N ALA A 106 -2.74 12.60 -6.77
CA ALA A 106 -2.29 12.98 -5.43
C ALA A 106 -1.17 14.03 -5.41
N LYS A 107 -0.74 14.53 -6.58
CA LYS A 107 0.44 15.40 -6.71
C LYS A 107 0.31 16.68 -5.87
N ASP A 108 -0.82 17.38 -6.00
CA ASP A 108 -1.02 18.67 -5.36
C ASP A 108 -1.00 18.54 -3.83
N LEU A 109 -1.58 17.46 -3.28
CA LEU A 109 -1.51 17.15 -1.85
C LEU A 109 -0.06 17.02 -1.36
N VAL A 110 0.79 16.35 -2.13
CA VAL A 110 2.21 16.21 -1.77
C VAL A 110 2.91 17.55 -1.82
N THR A 111 2.62 18.38 -2.83
CA THR A 111 3.15 19.74 -2.93
C THR A 111 2.74 20.58 -1.73
N ASP A 112 1.47 20.55 -1.32
CA ASP A 112 0.97 21.31 -0.17
C ASP A 112 1.67 20.91 1.15
N ILE A 113 1.86 19.61 1.38
CA ILE A 113 2.54 19.09 2.58
C ILE A 113 4.01 19.53 2.61
N VAL A 114 4.70 19.41 1.48
CA VAL A 114 6.12 19.77 1.37
C VAL A 114 6.28 21.29 1.54
N SER A 115 5.47 22.09 0.86
CA SER A 115 5.49 23.56 1.00
C SER A 115 5.22 23.99 2.43
N GLY A 116 4.20 23.43 3.09
CA GLY A 116 3.92 23.72 4.50
C GLY A 116 5.08 23.34 5.43
N PHE A 117 5.72 22.18 5.19
CA PHE A 117 6.90 21.77 5.95
C PHE A 117 8.08 22.74 5.78
N PHE A 118 8.36 23.18 4.55
CA PHE A 118 9.43 24.15 4.29
C PHE A 118 9.14 25.53 4.89
N MET A 119 7.89 26.00 4.84
CA MET A 119 7.51 27.26 5.49
C MET A 119 7.82 27.25 6.99
N LEU A 120 7.57 26.12 7.67
CA LEU A 120 7.88 25.96 9.09
C LEU A 120 9.38 25.83 9.36
N LEU A 121 10.13 25.12 8.50
CA LEU A 121 11.57 24.95 8.66
C LEU A 121 12.36 26.24 8.43
N GLU A 122 11.93 27.04 7.47
CA GLU A 122 12.58 28.29 7.10
C GLU A 122 12.05 29.49 7.91
N ASP A 123 11.14 29.24 8.86
CA ASP A 123 10.50 30.25 9.70
C ASP A 123 9.89 31.40 8.89
N GLN A 124 9.36 31.08 7.70
CA GLN A 124 8.75 32.05 6.77
C GLN A 124 7.42 32.59 7.30
N VAL A 125 6.79 31.87 8.22
CA VAL A 125 5.51 32.22 8.84
C VAL A 125 5.60 31.93 10.33
N GLN A 126 5.58 32.96 11.16
CA GLN A 126 5.54 32.84 12.61
C GLN A 126 4.12 32.97 13.16
N VAL A 127 3.85 32.26 14.25
CA VAL A 127 2.54 32.31 14.91
C VAL A 127 2.37 33.68 15.57
N GLY A 128 1.41 34.47 15.09
CA GLY A 128 1.06 35.78 15.63
C GLY A 128 1.49 36.97 14.76
N GLU A 129 2.15 36.72 13.63
CA GLU A 129 2.43 37.75 12.63
C GLU A 129 1.28 37.89 11.63
N GLU A 130 0.98 39.12 11.23
CA GLU A 130 0.04 39.40 10.14
C GLU A 130 0.73 39.04 8.82
N VAL A 131 0.10 38.16 8.05
CA VAL A 131 0.65 37.66 6.79
C VAL A 131 -0.32 37.93 5.64
N THR A 132 0.23 38.27 4.48
CA THR A 132 -0.56 38.47 3.27
C THR A 132 -0.35 37.30 2.31
N VAL A 133 -1.40 36.51 2.08
CA VAL A 133 -1.37 35.34 1.19
C VAL A 133 -2.41 35.53 0.08
N ASN A 134 -1.98 35.48 -1.18
CA ASN A 134 -2.85 35.62 -2.35
C ASN A 134 -3.78 36.86 -2.31
N GLY A 135 -3.30 37.98 -1.76
CA GLY A 135 -4.04 39.23 -1.67
C GLY A 135 -5.01 39.34 -0.49
N PHE A 136 -5.01 38.37 0.42
CA PHE A 136 -5.73 38.42 1.69
C PHE A 136 -4.73 38.61 2.84
N SER A 137 -4.94 39.62 3.69
CA SER A 137 -4.08 39.95 4.84
C SER A 137 -4.81 39.65 6.15
N GLY A 138 -4.09 39.14 7.16
CA GLY A 138 -4.59 38.90 8.51
C GLY A 138 -3.63 38.10 9.37
#